data_AF-A0A7V2UC07-F1
#
_entry.id   AF-A0A7V2UC07-F1
#
_cell.length_a   1.000
_cell.length_b   1.000
_cell.length_c   1.000
_cell.angle_alpha   90.00
_cell.angle_beta   90.00
_cell.angle_gamma   90.00
#
_symmetry.space_group_name_H-M   'P 1'
#
loop_
_entity.id
_entity.type
_entity.pdbx_description
1 polymer ?
#
loop_
_entity_poly.entity_id
_entity_poly.type
_entity_poly.pdbx_seq_one_letter_code
_entity_poly.pdbx_strand_id
1 'polypeptide(L)'
;MRLILLLTICLAAHATHAAEKPVLAILDFECPADPELGARVAERLERRAMQANKHILPDRDDLRLAVRQANLKVTLAGAEKTLQAFARDDLGANIVLWGKVEPRHDKAFFVALRAMKANGEPIPYMAVERECANFAALANFWTDFEPVLLEERTAIRVLKPLSPEAQARNLVKNPSFEDGTWFPTAWSKVDGLTTFWVERDDGKGRCIMHDTDVLTSQAYPWWEKIKEGKATAKDAPKKLPVSQSQIYATVGAWEGVQYYSDLIPVKPKMRYRISVDIKAAWGGIFFPKAWVKGYGEKTDAFTTQKRELYNAYLALRTETKGKEWETFTRTFNPTLKTPDVRWMGVMLYSYWPLGKYYWDNVTITEEAIED
;
A
#
# COMPACT_ATOMS: atom_id res chain seq x y z
N MET A 1 -60.40 27.46 13.83
CA MET A 1 -59.85 26.60 14.90
C MET A 1 -58.59 25.93 14.35
N ARG A 2 -57.40 26.40 14.80
CA ARG A 2 -56.03 25.84 14.68
C ARG A 2 -55.47 25.67 13.24
N LEU A 3 -54.60 26.53 12.71
CA LEU A 3 -53.21 26.93 13.10
C LEU A 3 -52.20 25.76 13.03
N ILE A 4 -51.06 26.01 12.35
CA ILE A 4 -49.80 25.23 12.27
C ILE A 4 -49.81 24.20 11.11
N LEU A 5 -49.02 24.31 10.03
CA LEU A 5 -47.55 24.28 10.01
C LEU A 5 -47.00 24.92 8.71
N LEU A 6 -46.32 26.06 8.86
CA LEU A 6 -45.26 26.53 7.95
C LEU A 6 -44.05 25.61 8.12
N LEU A 7 -43.61 24.92 7.07
CA LEU A 7 -42.22 24.44 6.90
C LEU A 7 -42.05 23.77 5.53
N THR A 8 -42.17 24.56 4.46
CA THR A 8 -41.63 24.13 3.16
C THR A 8 -40.16 24.53 3.15
N ILE A 9 -39.34 23.51 3.34
CA ILE A 9 -37.88 23.52 3.39
C ILE A 9 -37.32 24.28 2.17
N CYS A 10 -36.65 25.39 2.42
CA CYS A 10 -35.66 25.94 1.49
C CYS A 10 -34.50 24.93 1.39
N LEU A 11 -34.62 23.98 0.46
CA LEU A 11 -33.48 23.23 -0.05
C LEU A 11 -32.64 24.22 -0.86
N ALA A 12 -31.80 24.99 -0.17
CA ALA A 12 -30.64 25.62 -0.78
C ALA A 12 -29.73 24.46 -1.23
N ALA A 13 -29.94 24.00 -2.46
CA ALA A 13 -28.95 23.22 -3.19
C ALA A 13 -27.71 24.11 -3.31
N HIS A 14 -26.81 24.01 -2.33
CA HIS A 14 -25.42 24.38 -2.53
C HIS A 14 -24.89 23.38 -3.53
N ALA A 15 -25.05 23.70 -4.82
CA ALA A 15 -24.15 23.19 -5.83
C ALA A 15 -22.77 23.69 -5.40
N THR A 16 -22.04 22.86 -4.65
CA THR A 16 -20.62 23.04 -4.45
C THR A 16 -20.03 23.04 -5.84
N HIS A 17 -19.75 24.24 -6.38
CA HIS A 17 -18.90 24.37 -7.55
C HIS A 17 -17.66 23.54 -7.26
N ALA A 18 -17.47 22.46 -8.00
CA ALA A 18 -16.26 21.68 -7.89
C ALA A 18 -15.11 22.67 -8.11
N ALA A 19 -14.28 22.84 -7.07
CA ALA A 19 -13.17 23.78 -7.14
C ALA A 19 -12.37 23.50 -8.41
N GLU A 20 -12.12 24.54 -9.20
CA GLU A 20 -11.40 24.41 -10.45
C GLU A 20 -10.00 23.84 -10.17
N LYS A 21 -9.57 22.87 -10.97
CA LYS A 21 -8.27 22.21 -10.74
C LYS A 21 -7.14 23.19 -11.02
N PRO A 22 -6.16 23.36 -10.12
CA PRO A 22 -5.05 24.24 -10.36
C PRO A 22 -4.18 23.73 -11.51
N VAL A 23 -3.74 24.65 -12.37
CA VAL A 23 -2.73 24.42 -13.40
C VAL A 23 -1.37 24.28 -12.72
N LEU A 24 -0.72 23.13 -12.91
CA LEU A 24 0.60 22.81 -12.37
C LEU A 24 1.62 22.72 -13.50
N ALA A 25 2.60 23.61 -13.52
CA ALA A 25 3.75 23.54 -14.41
C ALA A 25 4.90 22.80 -13.73
N ILE A 26 5.35 21.68 -14.31
CA ILE A 26 6.52 20.93 -13.83
C ILE A 26 7.66 21.15 -14.81
N LEU A 27 8.64 21.98 -14.42
CA LEU A 27 9.80 22.29 -15.27
C LEU A 27 10.80 21.14 -15.28
N ASP A 28 11.62 21.08 -16.33
CA ASP A 28 12.75 20.15 -16.38
C ASP A 28 13.74 20.48 -15.24
N PHE A 29 14.18 19.43 -14.55
CA PHE A 29 15.07 19.58 -13.41
C PHE A 29 16.50 19.82 -13.88
N GLU A 30 17.21 20.67 -13.17
CA GLU A 30 18.64 20.90 -13.38
C GLU A 30 19.42 19.61 -13.10
N CYS A 31 20.18 19.11 -14.06
CA CYS A 31 21.10 18.00 -13.85
C CYS A 31 22.35 18.20 -14.73
N PRO A 32 23.41 18.85 -14.22
CA PRO A 32 24.58 19.19 -15.04
C PRO A 32 25.31 17.97 -15.59
N ALA A 33 25.27 16.85 -14.86
CA ALA A 33 25.93 15.60 -15.26
C ALA A 33 25.15 14.82 -16.33
N ASP A 34 23.83 14.95 -16.35
CA ASP A 34 22.93 14.23 -17.27
C ASP A 34 21.61 15.01 -17.45
N PRO A 35 21.51 15.89 -18.44
CA PRO A 35 20.30 16.67 -18.69
C PRO A 35 19.06 15.80 -18.99
N GLU A 36 19.24 14.61 -19.56
CA GLU A 36 18.13 13.70 -19.83
C GLU A 36 17.53 13.14 -18.54
N LEU A 37 18.34 12.92 -17.50
CA LEU A 37 17.86 12.49 -16.19
C LEU A 37 16.90 13.52 -15.57
N GLY A 38 17.25 14.81 -15.64
CA GLY A 38 16.41 15.90 -15.13
C GLY A 38 15.05 15.96 -15.84
N ALA A 39 15.05 15.84 -17.17
CA ALA A 39 13.85 15.71 -17.98
C ALA A 39 13.02 14.48 -17.61
N ARG A 40 13.64 13.32 -17.46
CA ARG A 40 12.94 12.06 -17.11
C ARG A 40 12.30 12.12 -15.72
N VAL A 41 12.92 12.82 -14.76
CA VAL A 41 12.31 13.06 -13.44
C VAL A 41 11.04 13.90 -13.60
N ALA A 42 11.09 15.03 -14.32
CA ALA A 42 9.90 15.85 -14.58
C ALA A 42 8.76 15.05 -15.23
N GLU A 43 9.04 14.30 -16.30
CA GLU A 43 8.06 13.47 -17.02
C GLU A 43 7.43 12.38 -16.12
N ARG A 44 8.18 11.90 -15.12
CA ARG A 44 7.67 10.93 -14.15
C ARG A 44 6.76 11.57 -13.12
N LEU A 45 7.06 12.79 -12.67
CA LEU A 45 6.19 13.56 -11.78
C LEU A 45 4.90 13.99 -12.50
N GLU A 46 4.98 14.44 -13.75
CA GLU A 46 3.80 14.76 -14.58
C GLU A 46 2.88 13.57 -14.76
N ARG A 47 3.43 12.39 -15.11
CA ARG A 47 2.63 11.16 -15.21
C ARG A 47 1.92 10.82 -13.90
N ARG A 48 2.51 11.13 -12.74
CA ARG A 48 1.86 10.94 -11.44
C ARG A 48 0.78 11.99 -11.18
N ALA A 49 1.05 13.27 -11.45
CA ALA A 49 0.06 14.33 -11.35
C ALA A 49 -1.17 14.08 -12.24
N MET A 50 -0.94 13.61 -13.48
CA MET A 50 -2.00 13.23 -14.42
C MET A 50 -2.81 12.03 -13.92
N GLN A 51 -2.16 10.99 -13.37
CA GLN A 51 -2.85 9.84 -12.77
C GLN A 51 -3.69 10.22 -11.56
N ALA A 52 -3.22 11.16 -10.74
CA ALA A 52 -3.97 11.67 -9.59
C ALA A 52 -5.19 12.50 -10.01
N ASN A 53 -5.16 13.09 -11.22
CA ASN A 53 -6.24 13.87 -11.80
C ASN A 53 -6.69 15.05 -10.93
N LYS A 54 -5.76 15.63 -10.17
CA LYS A 54 -6.00 16.79 -9.29
C LYS A 54 -5.52 18.12 -9.86
N HIS A 55 -4.74 18.08 -10.94
CA HIS A 55 -4.16 19.25 -11.61
C HIS A 55 -4.52 19.27 -13.10
N ILE A 56 -4.48 20.46 -13.70
CA ILE A 56 -4.35 20.62 -15.15
C ILE A 56 -2.86 20.76 -15.45
N LEU A 57 -2.35 20.05 -16.46
CA LEU A 57 -0.94 20.12 -16.85
C LEU A 57 -0.84 20.76 -18.24
N PRO A 58 0.08 21.71 -18.47
CA PRO A 58 0.39 22.15 -19.82
C PRO A 58 0.98 20.99 -20.63
N ASP A 59 0.83 21.03 -21.96
CA ASP A 59 1.55 20.10 -22.82
C ASP A 59 3.07 20.28 -22.63
N ARG A 60 3.80 19.18 -22.63
CA ARG A 60 5.22 19.18 -22.27
C ARG A 60 6.09 19.81 -23.35
N ASP A 61 5.74 19.62 -24.62
CA ASP A 61 6.49 20.21 -25.72
C ASP A 61 6.23 21.72 -25.78
N ASP A 62 4.99 22.14 -25.54
CA ASP A 62 4.63 23.55 -25.38
C ASP A 62 5.36 24.20 -24.20
N LEU A 63 5.40 23.53 -23.04
CA LEU A 63 6.13 23.99 -21.85
C LEU A 63 7.61 24.20 -22.15
N ARG A 64 8.25 23.23 -22.82
CA ARG A 64 9.67 23.31 -23.19
C ARG A 64 9.93 24.40 -24.22
N LEU A 65 9.02 24.58 -25.17
CA LEU A 65 9.11 25.66 -26.15
C LEU A 65 9.02 27.02 -25.45
N ALA A 66 8.08 27.20 -24.53
CA ALA A 66 7.91 28.43 -23.74
C ALA A 66 9.16 28.73 -22.90
N VAL A 67 9.73 27.74 -22.20
CA VAL A 67 10.98 27.90 -21.42
C VAL A 67 12.14 28.35 -22.32
N ARG A 68 12.27 27.76 -23.52
CA ARG A 68 13.30 28.15 -24.49
C ARG A 68 13.10 29.57 -25.01
N GLN A 69 11.86 29.94 -25.36
CA GLN A 69 11.52 31.28 -25.85
C GLN A 69 11.77 32.36 -24.80
N ALA A 70 11.47 32.06 -23.53
CA ALA A 70 11.77 32.94 -22.40
C ALA A 70 13.27 33.01 -22.06
N ASN A 71 14.12 32.21 -22.71
CA ASN A 71 15.54 32.03 -22.38
C ASN A 71 15.75 31.76 -20.88
N LEU A 72 14.83 30.99 -20.29
CA LEU A 72 14.75 30.80 -18.86
C LEU A 72 15.71 29.71 -18.42
N LYS A 73 16.71 30.08 -17.63
CA LYS A 73 17.62 29.11 -16.99
C LYS A 73 17.00 28.60 -15.70
N VAL A 74 16.50 27.37 -15.72
CA VAL A 74 15.92 26.72 -14.54
C VAL A 74 17.03 26.11 -13.69
N THR A 75 17.24 26.66 -12.50
CA THR A 75 18.18 26.16 -11.48
C THR A 75 17.47 26.01 -10.14
N LEU A 76 18.04 25.21 -9.22
CA LEU A 76 17.42 25.04 -7.89
C LEU A 76 17.32 26.36 -7.11
N ALA A 77 18.32 27.24 -7.25
CA ALA A 77 18.39 28.51 -6.53
C ALA A 77 18.50 29.71 -7.50
N GLY A 78 17.94 30.85 -7.08
CA GLY A 78 18.31 32.17 -7.61
C GLY A 78 17.49 32.70 -8.77
N ALA A 79 16.25 32.23 -8.94
CA ALA A 79 15.38 32.67 -10.04
C ALA A 79 13.89 32.71 -9.66
N GLU A 80 13.54 32.70 -8.37
CA GLU A 80 12.16 32.55 -7.89
C GLU A 80 11.22 33.61 -8.46
N LYS A 81 11.61 34.89 -8.45
CA LYS A 81 10.80 35.97 -9.02
C LYS A 81 10.56 35.79 -10.53
N THR A 82 11.59 35.38 -11.27
CA THR A 82 11.50 35.15 -12.72
C THR A 82 10.67 33.92 -13.04
N LEU A 83 10.86 32.82 -12.31
CA LEU A 83 10.08 31.60 -12.44
C LEU A 83 8.60 31.83 -12.10
N GLN A 84 8.32 32.64 -11.08
CA GLN A 84 6.96 32.99 -10.71
C GLN A 84 6.27 33.79 -11.81
N ALA A 85 6.94 34.81 -12.34
CA ALA A 85 6.43 35.62 -13.43
C ALA A 85 6.17 34.75 -14.68
N PHE A 86 7.14 33.93 -15.08
CA PHE A 86 7.00 32.99 -16.19
C PHE A 86 5.81 32.04 -16.01
N ALA A 87 5.69 31.44 -14.83
CA ALA A 87 4.58 30.53 -14.54
C ALA A 87 3.21 31.22 -14.66
N ARG A 88 3.09 32.46 -14.16
CA ARG A 88 1.84 33.22 -14.22
C ARG A 88 1.54 33.73 -15.62
N ASP A 89 2.51 34.38 -16.23
CA ASP A 89 2.33 35.24 -17.40
C ASP A 89 2.41 34.44 -18.71
N ASP A 90 3.32 33.46 -18.80
CA ASP A 90 3.53 32.67 -20.01
C ASP A 90 2.76 31.34 -20.01
N LEU A 91 2.57 30.73 -18.83
CA LEU A 91 1.94 29.40 -18.72
C LEU A 91 0.51 29.43 -18.20
N GLY A 92 0.06 30.54 -17.60
CA GLY A 92 -1.20 30.59 -16.86
C GLY A 92 -1.26 29.58 -15.70
N ALA A 93 -0.09 29.16 -15.19
CA ALA A 93 0.00 28.18 -14.13
C ALA A 93 -0.41 28.79 -12.79
N ASN A 94 -1.04 27.99 -11.92
CA ASN A 94 -1.27 28.37 -10.53
C ASN A 94 -0.08 27.99 -9.65
N ILE A 95 0.61 26.90 -10.00
CA ILE A 95 1.73 26.33 -9.26
C ILE A 95 2.85 26.02 -10.24
N VAL A 96 4.08 26.36 -9.86
CA VAL A 96 5.29 25.94 -10.59
C VAL A 96 6.15 25.05 -9.68
N LEU A 97 6.61 23.93 -10.23
CA LEU A 97 7.48 22.95 -9.60
C LEU A 97 8.77 22.82 -10.42
N TRP A 98 9.90 22.93 -9.74
CA TRP A 98 11.23 22.82 -10.35
C TRP A 98 12.22 22.23 -9.36
N GLY A 99 13.44 21.95 -9.81
CA GLY A 99 14.45 21.41 -8.91
C GLY A 99 15.75 21.05 -9.57
N LYS A 100 16.53 20.25 -8.86
CA LYS A 100 17.79 19.67 -9.28
C LYS A 100 17.78 18.17 -9.04
N VAL A 101 18.42 17.43 -9.93
CA VAL A 101 18.69 16.00 -9.80
C VAL A 101 20.18 15.78 -9.86
N GLU A 102 20.68 14.85 -9.05
CA GLU A 102 22.06 14.43 -9.07
C GLU A 102 22.14 12.89 -9.15
N PRO A 103 22.78 12.34 -10.18
CA PRO A 103 22.94 10.89 -10.28
C PRO A 103 23.77 10.33 -9.11
N ARG A 104 23.46 9.10 -8.72
CA ARG A 104 24.20 8.28 -7.76
C ARG A 104 24.52 6.92 -8.41
N HIS A 105 25.24 6.05 -7.70
CA HIS A 105 25.54 4.70 -8.17
C HIS A 105 24.26 3.85 -8.34
N ASP A 106 24.33 2.80 -9.16
CA ASP A 106 23.27 1.78 -9.33
C ASP A 106 21.89 2.33 -9.71
N LYS A 107 21.86 3.37 -10.57
CA LYS A 107 20.63 4.06 -11.04
C LYS A 107 19.89 4.83 -9.95
N ALA A 108 20.44 4.94 -8.74
CA ALA A 108 19.95 5.84 -7.73
C ALA A 108 20.24 7.29 -8.13
N PHE A 109 19.50 8.23 -7.55
CA PHE A 109 19.70 9.65 -7.74
C PHE A 109 19.11 10.43 -6.57
N PHE A 110 19.72 11.56 -6.27
CA PHE A 110 19.19 12.54 -5.32
C PHE A 110 18.32 13.55 -6.05
N VAL A 111 17.19 13.92 -5.45
CA VAL A 111 16.27 14.95 -5.97
C VAL A 111 16.10 16.04 -4.93
N ALA A 112 16.36 17.28 -5.33
CA ALA A 112 15.95 18.47 -4.60
C ALA A 112 14.87 19.18 -5.42
N LEU A 113 13.67 19.38 -4.87
CA LEU A 113 12.56 20.05 -5.55
C LEU A 113 12.01 21.21 -4.73
N ARG A 114 11.45 22.17 -5.44
CA ARG A 114 10.75 23.33 -4.89
C ARG A 114 9.41 23.49 -5.59
N ALA A 115 8.43 24.00 -4.86
CA ALA A 115 7.19 24.48 -5.46
C ALA A 115 6.79 25.84 -4.89
N MET A 116 6.14 26.61 -5.74
CA MET A 116 5.74 27.99 -5.46
C MET A 116 4.43 28.31 -6.16
N LYS A 117 3.64 29.20 -5.56
CA LYS A 117 2.44 29.75 -6.18
C LYS A 117 2.83 30.79 -7.22
N ALA A 118 2.17 30.78 -8.37
CA ALA A 118 2.37 31.80 -9.40
C ALA A 118 1.86 33.19 -8.97
N ASN A 119 0.95 33.23 -7.98
CA ASN A 119 0.42 34.45 -7.38
C ASN A 119 0.95 34.62 -5.96
N GLY A 120 1.19 35.87 -5.54
CA GLY A 120 1.67 36.22 -4.21
C GLY A 120 3.18 36.47 -4.16
N GLU A 121 3.79 36.28 -2.99
CA GLU A 121 5.24 36.46 -2.83
C GLU A 121 6.02 35.36 -3.57
N PRO A 122 7.17 35.68 -4.19
CA PRO A 122 8.01 34.73 -4.92
C PRO A 122 8.84 33.87 -3.95
N ILE A 123 8.16 33.18 -3.05
CA ILE A 123 8.77 32.35 -2.02
C ILE A 123 8.27 30.92 -2.21
N PRO A 124 9.18 29.93 -2.34
CA PRO A 124 8.80 28.53 -2.35
C PRO A 124 8.10 28.18 -1.03
N TYR A 125 6.86 27.71 -1.10
CA TYR A 125 6.14 27.22 0.07
C TYR A 125 6.47 25.75 0.36
N MET A 126 7.13 25.08 -0.59
CA MET A 126 7.60 23.71 -0.46
C MET A 126 9.04 23.62 -0.95
N ALA A 127 9.90 23.00 -0.16
CA ALA A 127 11.28 22.65 -0.50
C ALA A 127 11.58 21.26 0.08
N VAL A 128 12.05 20.35 -0.77
CA VAL A 128 12.14 18.93 -0.41
C VAL A 128 13.36 18.30 -1.03
N GLU A 129 14.02 17.47 -0.25
CA GLU A 129 15.21 16.74 -0.67
C GLU A 129 15.04 15.25 -0.37
N ARG A 130 15.39 14.38 -1.32
CA ARG A 130 15.30 12.93 -1.12
C ARG A 130 16.27 12.15 -1.97
N GLU A 131 16.90 11.15 -1.36
CA GLU A 131 17.57 10.06 -2.06
C GLU A 131 16.53 9.07 -2.63
N CYS A 132 16.59 8.85 -3.94
CA CYS A 132 15.72 7.93 -4.65
C CYS A 132 16.56 6.76 -5.18
N ALA A 133 16.32 5.55 -4.67
CA ALA A 133 17.01 4.35 -5.14
C ALA A 133 16.75 4.05 -6.64
N ASN A 134 15.61 4.50 -7.18
CA ASN A 134 15.23 4.41 -8.59
C ASN A 134 13.94 5.23 -8.84
N PHE A 135 13.42 5.19 -10.07
CA PHE A 135 12.16 5.87 -10.44
C PHE A 135 10.90 5.32 -9.73
N ALA A 136 10.91 4.09 -9.22
CA ALA A 136 9.80 3.60 -8.40
C ALA A 136 9.81 4.27 -7.01
N ALA A 137 10.99 4.52 -6.44
CA ALA A 137 11.12 5.32 -5.21
C ALA A 137 10.64 6.77 -5.43
N LEU A 138 10.93 7.37 -6.59
CA LEU A 138 10.42 8.70 -6.96
C LEU A 138 8.88 8.75 -7.00
N ALA A 139 8.22 7.68 -7.45
CA ALA A 139 6.77 7.62 -7.43
C ALA A 139 6.19 7.62 -6.01
N ASN A 140 6.83 6.91 -5.08
CA ASN A 140 6.43 6.97 -3.67
C ASN A 140 6.66 8.37 -3.10
N PHE A 141 7.72 9.05 -3.54
CA PHE A 141 8.00 10.42 -3.15
C PHE A 141 6.91 11.42 -3.54
N TRP A 142 6.33 11.32 -4.75
CA TRP A 142 5.16 12.13 -5.14
C TRP A 142 4.02 12.02 -4.12
N THR A 143 3.74 10.82 -3.61
CA THR A 143 2.65 10.58 -2.65
C THR A 143 2.85 11.31 -1.32
N ASP A 144 4.10 11.60 -0.96
CA ASP A 144 4.44 12.27 0.30
C ASP A 144 4.26 13.79 0.20
N PHE A 145 4.59 14.40 -0.95
CA PHE A 145 4.57 15.86 -1.11
C PHE A 145 3.35 16.40 -1.88
N GLU A 146 2.64 15.58 -2.66
CA GLU A 146 1.41 16.00 -3.36
C GLU A 146 0.39 16.68 -2.42
N PRO A 147 0.12 16.18 -1.19
CA PRO A 147 -0.77 16.87 -0.27
C PRO A 147 -0.25 18.26 0.15
N VAL A 148 1.07 18.47 0.18
CA VAL A 148 1.66 19.80 0.46
C VAL A 148 1.50 20.70 -0.75
N LEU A 149 1.72 20.16 -1.95
CA LEU A 149 1.51 20.87 -3.23
C LEU A 149 0.06 21.35 -3.39
N LEU A 150 -0.90 20.59 -2.84
CA LEU A 150 -2.33 20.91 -2.85
C LEU A 150 -2.79 21.70 -1.62
N GLU A 151 -1.87 22.06 -0.71
CA GLU A 151 -2.16 22.71 0.57
C GLU A 151 -3.13 21.92 1.47
N GLU A 152 -3.33 20.63 1.18
CA GLU A 152 -3.99 19.67 2.07
C GLU A 152 -3.13 19.42 3.32
N ARG A 153 -1.83 19.78 3.28
CA ARG A 153 -0.86 19.74 4.39
C ARG A 153 0.13 20.91 4.33
N THR A 154 0.63 21.32 5.49
CA THR A 154 1.64 22.40 5.61
C THR A 154 3.08 21.91 5.49
N ALA A 155 3.32 20.62 5.69
CA ALA A 155 4.66 20.02 5.64
C ALA A 155 4.60 18.56 5.16
N ILE A 156 5.74 18.09 4.67
CA ILE A 156 5.93 16.68 4.31
C ILE A 156 5.96 15.85 5.58
N ARG A 157 5.41 14.64 5.47
CA ARG A 157 5.41 13.69 6.59
C ARG A 157 6.83 13.37 7.01
N VAL A 158 7.12 13.62 8.28
CA VAL A 158 8.37 13.22 8.92
C VAL A 158 8.15 11.89 9.63
N LEU A 159 8.87 10.87 9.18
CA LEU A 159 8.93 9.59 9.89
C LEU A 159 9.99 9.70 10.98
N LYS A 160 9.55 9.67 12.24
CA LYS A 160 10.45 9.58 13.39
C LYS A 160 10.80 8.10 13.60
N PRO A 161 12.03 7.66 13.31
CA PRO A 161 12.41 6.27 13.52
C PRO A 161 12.29 5.91 15.00
N LEU A 162 11.89 4.68 15.26
CA LEU A 162 11.89 4.12 16.60
C LEU A 162 13.28 3.64 17.02
N SER A 163 13.45 3.34 18.31
CA SER A 163 14.67 2.70 18.80
C SER A 163 14.85 1.31 18.17
N PRO A 164 16.10 0.81 18.00
CA PRO A 164 16.36 -0.52 17.46
C PRO A 164 15.61 -1.63 18.20
N GLU A 165 15.46 -1.53 19.53
CA GLU A 165 14.76 -2.51 20.36
C GLU A 165 13.26 -2.55 20.04
N ALA A 166 12.64 -1.38 19.84
CA ALA A 166 11.24 -1.28 19.42
C ALA A 166 11.04 -1.83 18.00
N GLN A 167 12.01 -1.60 17.10
CA GLN A 167 11.99 -2.14 15.74
C GLN A 167 12.24 -3.65 15.67
N ALA A 168 12.94 -4.22 16.65
CA ALA A 168 13.21 -5.66 16.74
C ALA A 168 12.05 -6.45 17.38
N ARG A 169 11.16 -5.78 18.12
CA ARG A 169 10.05 -6.45 18.81
C ARG A 169 8.97 -6.89 17.83
N ASN A 170 8.85 -8.20 17.64
CA ASN A 170 7.74 -8.77 16.90
C ASN A 170 6.42 -8.68 17.70
N LEU A 171 5.36 -8.27 17.01
CA LEU A 171 4.00 -8.13 17.53
C LEU A 171 3.13 -9.35 17.23
N VAL A 172 3.49 -10.16 16.24
CA VAL A 172 2.80 -11.43 15.93
C VAL A 172 3.19 -12.46 16.98
N LYS A 173 2.21 -13.05 17.64
CA LYS A 173 2.44 -14.14 18.61
C LYS A 173 2.71 -15.44 17.85
N ASN A 174 3.68 -16.23 18.34
CA ASN A 174 4.08 -17.50 17.75
C ASN A 174 4.33 -17.39 16.21
N PRO A 175 5.27 -16.53 15.79
CA PRO A 175 5.49 -16.21 14.38
C PRO A 175 6.08 -17.35 13.56
N SER A 176 6.82 -18.25 14.20
CA SER A 176 7.47 -19.42 13.61
C SER A 176 6.62 -20.68 13.71
N PHE A 177 5.39 -20.57 14.24
CA PHE A 177 4.47 -21.69 14.39
C PHE A 177 5.01 -22.88 15.20
N GLU A 178 5.97 -22.68 16.10
CA GLU A 178 6.54 -23.79 16.90
C GLU A 178 5.66 -24.14 18.11
N ASP A 179 4.97 -23.16 18.67
CA ASP A 179 4.18 -23.36 19.89
C ASP A 179 2.77 -23.85 19.59
N GLY A 180 2.35 -24.96 20.19
CA GLY A 180 0.98 -25.46 20.08
C GLY A 180 0.88 -26.96 20.35
N THR A 181 -0.33 -27.50 20.29
CA THR A 181 -0.59 -28.95 20.45
C THR A 181 -1.11 -29.57 19.17
N TRP A 182 -2.24 -29.08 18.67
CA TRP A 182 -2.88 -29.57 17.43
C TRP A 182 -2.90 -28.53 16.32
N PHE A 183 -2.73 -27.27 16.68
CA PHE A 183 -2.61 -26.12 15.80
C PHE A 183 -1.71 -25.09 16.51
N PRO A 184 -1.07 -24.17 15.78
CA PRO A 184 -0.26 -23.13 16.38
C PRO A 184 -1.07 -22.24 17.32
N THR A 185 -0.50 -21.95 18.48
CA THR A 185 -1.09 -21.01 19.45
C THR A 185 -1.19 -19.61 18.84
N ALA A 186 -2.26 -18.88 19.15
CA ALA A 186 -2.53 -17.52 18.65
C ALA A 186 -2.76 -17.39 17.13
N TRP A 187 -3.16 -18.50 16.51
CA TRP A 187 -3.60 -18.57 15.13
C TRP A 187 -4.91 -19.36 15.02
N SER A 188 -5.55 -19.25 13.87
CA SER A 188 -6.75 -20.03 13.54
C SER A 188 -6.49 -21.53 13.68
N LYS A 189 -7.53 -22.30 13.99
CA LYS A 189 -7.40 -23.77 13.97
C LYS A 189 -7.21 -24.22 12.52
N VAL A 190 -6.28 -25.15 12.29
CA VAL A 190 -6.18 -25.84 11.01
C VAL A 190 -7.38 -26.77 10.82
N ASP A 191 -7.78 -27.01 9.57
CA ASP A 191 -8.94 -27.81 9.22
C ASP A 191 -8.58 -29.24 8.76
N GLY A 192 -7.30 -29.51 8.46
CA GLY A 192 -6.83 -30.85 8.09
C GLY A 192 -7.18 -31.31 6.67
N LEU A 193 -7.82 -30.45 5.86
CA LEU A 193 -8.14 -30.69 4.44
C LEU A 193 -7.51 -29.63 3.53
N THR A 194 -7.65 -28.35 3.87
CA THR A 194 -7.10 -27.20 3.14
C THR A 194 -6.00 -26.48 3.90
N THR A 195 -5.99 -26.56 5.23
CA THR A 195 -4.93 -25.98 6.08
C THR A 195 -4.34 -27.05 7.00
N PHE A 196 -3.03 -27.02 7.18
CA PHE A 196 -2.28 -28.01 7.93
C PHE A 196 -1.13 -27.36 8.70
N TRP A 197 -0.79 -27.95 9.84
CA TRP A 197 0.41 -27.61 10.61
C TRP A 197 1.38 -28.78 10.50
N VAL A 198 2.50 -28.57 9.78
CA VAL A 198 3.39 -29.65 9.34
C VAL A 198 4.85 -29.30 9.60
N GLU A 199 5.69 -30.32 9.70
CA GLU A 199 7.14 -30.13 9.71
C GLU A 199 7.60 -29.58 8.37
N ARG A 200 8.57 -28.66 8.40
CA ARG A 200 9.22 -28.12 7.21
C ARG A 200 10.05 -29.22 6.55
N ASP A 201 10.13 -29.16 5.22
CA ASP A 201 10.90 -30.12 4.44
C ASP A 201 12.43 -29.96 4.59
N ASP A 202 12.89 -28.81 5.06
CA ASP A 202 14.29 -28.52 5.40
C ASP A 202 14.66 -28.85 6.84
N GLY A 203 13.72 -29.38 7.64
CA GLY A 203 13.95 -29.77 9.03
C GLY A 203 14.11 -28.61 10.02
N LYS A 204 13.80 -27.37 9.62
CA LYS A 204 13.95 -26.17 10.48
C LYS A 204 12.72 -25.85 11.34
N GLY A 205 12.00 -26.87 11.79
CA GLY A 205 10.79 -26.72 12.60
C GLY A 205 9.51 -26.88 11.79
N ARG A 206 8.45 -26.20 12.19
CA ARG A 206 7.10 -26.34 11.65
C ARG A 206 6.70 -25.15 10.79
N CYS A 207 5.66 -25.36 9.98
CA CYS A 207 5.08 -24.32 9.14
C CYS A 207 3.59 -24.58 8.91
N ILE A 208 2.93 -23.57 8.35
CA ILE A 208 1.56 -23.73 7.84
C ILE A 208 1.60 -24.12 6.38
N MET A 209 0.92 -25.20 6.04
CA MET A 209 0.71 -25.62 4.66
C MET A 209 -0.75 -25.38 4.25
N HIS A 210 -0.94 -24.68 3.13
CA HIS A 210 -2.23 -24.61 2.45
C HIS A 210 -2.25 -25.56 1.26
N ASP A 211 -3.28 -26.38 1.13
CA ASP A 211 -3.59 -27.16 -0.07
C ASP A 211 -4.79 -26.50 -0.77
N THR A 212 -4.53 -25.85 -1.90
CA THR A 212 -5.60 -25.18 -2.67
C THR A 212 -6.27 -26.12 -3.69
N ASP A 213 -5.71 -27.31 -3.87
CA ASP A 213 -6.18 -28.36 -4.79
C ASP A 213 -7.20 -29.26 -4.10
N VAL A 214 -8.30 -28.66 -3.63
CA VAL A 214 -9.42 -29.34 -2.94
C VAL A 214 -10.73 -28.88 -3.59
N LEU A 215 -11.63 -29.81 -3.92
CA LEU A 215 -12.94 -29.44 -4.48
C LEU A 215 -13.78 -28.66 -3.46
N THR A 216 -14.44 -27.59 -3.89
CA THR A 216 -15.39 -26.82 -3.07
C THR A 216 -16.53 -27.70 -2.54
N SER A 217 -17.00 -28.65 -3.37
CA SER A 217 -18.00 -29.65 -2.98
C SER A 217 -17.57 -30.58 -1.86
N GLN A 218 -16.25 -30.69 -1.62
CA GLN A 218 -15.68 -31.41 -0.48
C GLN A 218 -15.40 -30.47 0.69
N ALA A 219 -14.81 -29.31 0.42
CA ALA A 219 -14.38 -28.37 1.44
C ALA A 219 -15.54 -27.74 2.22
N TYR A 220 -16.62 -27.30 1.55
CA TYR A 220 -17.69 -26.56 2.23
C TYR A 220 -18.44 -27.40 3.26
N PRO A 221 -18.89 -28.63 2.95
CA PRO A 221 -19.51 -29.49 3.96
C PRO A 221 -18.54 -29.84 5.10
N TRP A 222 -17.24 -29.90 4.81
CA TRP A 222 -16.22 -30.16 5.83
C TRP A 222 -16.06 -28.97 6.78
N TRP A 223 -15.92 -27.76 6.25
CA TRP A 223 -15.80 -26.54 7.05
C TRP A 223 -17.05 -26.25 7.89
N GLU A 224 -18.24 -26.56 7.37
CA GLU A 224 -19.48 -26.47 8.17
C GLU A 224 -19.43 -27.40 9.38
N LYS A 225 -18.97 -28.66 9.23
CA LYS A 225 -18.81 -29.58 10.36
C LYS A 225 -17.82 -29.07 11.41
N ILE A 226 -16.71 -28.49 10.98
CA ILE A 226 -15.72 -27.86 11.88
C ILE A 226 -16.35 -26.67 12.61
N LYS A 227 -17.05 -25.79 11.89
CA LYS A 227 -17.70 -24.59 12.44
C LYS A 227 -18.76 -24.93 13.48
N GLU A 228 -19.51 -26.00 13.28
CA GLU A 228 -20.50 -26.53 14.22
C GLU A 228 -19.86 -27.30 15.41
N GLY A 229 -18.54 -27.47 15.42
CA GLY A 229 -17.82 -28.20 16.46
C GLY A 229 -18.03 -29.71 16.42
N LYS A 230 -18.54 -30.26 15.30
CA LYS A 230 -18.83 -31.69 15.12
C LYS A 230 -17.61 -32.51 14.69
N ALA A 231 -16.52 -31.84 14.33
CA ALA A 231 -15.29 -32.47 13.87
C ALA A 231 -14.07 -31.61 14.24
N THR A 232 -12.90 -32.23 14.18
CA THR A 232 -11.59 -31.58 14.30
C THR A 232 -10.73 -31.87 13.08
N ALA A 233 -9.57 -31.23 12.96
CA ALA A 233 -8.62 -31.49 11.87
C ALA A 233 -8.24 -32.97 11.71
N LYS A 234 -8.32 -33.77 12.79
CA LYS A 234 -8.02 -35.21 12.76
C LYS A 234 -9.06 -36.03 12.02
N ASP A 235 -10.29 -35.53 11.97
CA ASP A 235 -11.43 -36.20 11.36
C ASP A 235 -11.58 -35.81 9.88
N ALA A 236 -10.58 -35.11 9.33
CA ALA A 236 -10.61 -34.59 7.97
C ALA A 236 -10.79 -35.74 6.96
N PRO A 237 -11.70 -35.58 5.99
CA PRO A 237 -11.89 -36.59 4.97
C PRO A 237 -10.65 -36.69 4.10
N LYS A 238 -10.38 -37.87 3.56
CA LYS A 238 -9.34 -38.04 2.55
C LYS A 238 -9.67 -37.13 1.35
N LYS A 239 -8.70 -36.31 0.94
CA LYS A 239 -8.81 -35.44 -0.24
C LYS A 239 -9.23 -36.24 -1.48
N LEU A 240 -10.28 -35.78 -2.16
CA LEU A 240 -10.70 -36.36 -3.43
C LEU A 240 -9.74 -35.91 -4.55
N PRO A 241 -9.44 -36.77 -5.54
CA PRO A 241 -8.64 -36.37 -6.68
C PRO A 241 -9.38 -35.30 -7.49
N VAL A 242 -8.64 -34.27 -7.93
CA VAL A 242 -9.14 -33.21 -8.82
C VAL A 242 -8.73 -33.57 -10.25
N SER A 243 -9.70 -33.72 -11.14
CA SER A 243 -9.40 -33.92 -12.57
C SER A 243 -9.19 -32.59 -13.30
N GLN A 244 -8.60 -32.63 -14.50
CA GLN A 244 -8.31 -31.42 -15.27
C GLN A 244 -9.57 -30.59 -15.60
N SER A 245 -10.74 -31.22 -15.77
CA SER A 245 -12.00 -30.51 -16.01
C SER A 245 -12.58 -29.87 -14.73
N GLN A 246 -12.07 -30.23 -13.56
CA GLN A 246 -12.55 -29.78 -12.25
C GLN A 246 -11.66 -28.73 -11.59
N ILE A 247 -10.58 -28.29 -12.23
CA ILE A 247 -9.65 -27.31 -11.65
C ILE A 247 -10.35 -26.02 -11.22
N TYR A 248 -11.39 -25.60 -11.94
CA TYR A 248 -12.20 -24.41 -11.61
C TYR A 248 -13.27 -24.67 -10.55
N ALA A 249 -13.46 -25.91 -10.10
CA ALA A 249 -14.35 -26.27 -9.00
C ALA A 249 -13.61 -26.41 -7.66
N THR A 250 -12.33 -26.03 -7.61
CA THR A 250 -11.49 -26.11 -6.41
C THR A 250 -11.55 -24.84 -5.56
N VAL A 251 -11.21 -24.98 -4.29
CA VAL A 251 -11.04 -23.86 -3.35
C VAL A 251 -10.05 -22.84 -3.91
N GLY A 252 -8.94 -23.28 -4.50
CA GLY A 252 -7.95 -22.38 -5.11
C GLY A 252 -8.47 -21.54 -6.29
N ALA A 253 -9.48 -22.02 -7.01
CA ALA A 253 -10.09 -21.28 -8.11
C ALA A 253 -11.23 -20.34 -7.67
N TRP A 254 -11.91 -20.63 -6.56
CA TRP A 254 -13.06 -19.85 -6.09
C TRP A 254 -12.67 -18.78 -5.07
N GLU A 255 -12.36 -19.19 -3.83
CA GLU A 255 -12.20 -18.25 -2.71
C GLU A 255 -10.80 -18.25 -2.08
N GLY A 256 -9.97 -19.22 -2.45
CA GLY A 256 -8.66 -19.47 -1.85
C GLY A 256 -8.72 -20.02 -0.42
N VAL A 257 -7.56 -20.42 0.08
CA VAL A 257 -7.35 -20.83 1.46
C VAL A 257 -6.88 -19.62 2.27
N GLN A 258 -7.55 -19.37 3.39
CA GLN A 258 -7.29 -18.24 4.28
C GLN A 258 -6.94 -18.76 5.68
N TYR A 259 -5.86 -18.23 6.26
CA TYR A 259 -5.44 -18.60 7.62
C TYR A 259 -5.02 -17.36 8.41
N TYR A 260 -5.63 -17.15 9.57
CA TYR A 260 -5.56 -15.88 10.30
C TYR A 260 -4.76 -15.99 11.60
N SER A 261 -3.97 -14.96 11.90
CA SER A 261 -3.40 -14.72 13.22
C SER A 261 -4.44 -14.14 14.18
N ASP A 262 -4.14 -14.20 15.48
CA ASP A 262 -4.80 -13.35 16.47
C ASP A 262 -4.65 -11.85 16.13
N LEU A 263 -5.55 -11.05 16.69
CA LEU A 263 -5.54 -9.61 16.55
C LEU A 263 -4.44 -8.94 17.39
N ILE A 264 -3.75 -8.00 16.78
CA ILE A 264 -2.68 -7.17 17.32
C ILE A 264 -3.22 -5.75 17.51
N PRO A 265 -3.08 -5.14 18.69
CA PRO A 265 -3.43 -3.73 18.90
C PRO A 265 -2.62 -2.80 17.99
N VAL A 266 -3.28 -1.78 17.44
CA VAL A 266 -2.67 -0.78 16.56
C VAL A 266 -2.52 0.55 17.30
N LYS A 267 -1.34 1.17 17.16
CA LYS A 267 -1.04 2.51 17.69
C LYS A 267 -1.35 3.56 16.61
N PRO A 268 -2.01 4.67 16.96
CA PRO A 268 -2.20 5.79 16.06
C PRO A 268 -0.88 6.31 15.48
N LYS A 269 -0.90 6.68 14.20
CA LYS A 269 0.23 7.23 13.43
C LYS A 269 1.45 6.31 13.33
N MET A 270 1.37 5.06 13.79
CA MET A 270 2.48 4.13 13.72
C MET A 270 2.57 3.50 12.33
N ARG A 271 3.78 3.56 11.75
CA ARG A 271 4.18 2.76 10.59
C ARG A 271 4.76 1.45 11.08
N TYR A 272 4.38 0.38 10.40
CA TYR A 272 4.77 -1.00 10.71
C TYR A 272 5.49 -1.62 9.53
N ARG A 273 6.24 -2.68 9.81
CA ARG A 273 6.87 -3.56 8.82
C ARG A 273 6.40 -4.98 9.04
N ILE A 274 5.95 -5.64 7.98
CA ILE A 274 5.61 -7.07 7.97
C ILE A 274 6.69 -7.82 7.20
N SER A 275 7.12 -8.98 7.72
CA SER A 275 7.95 -9.96 7.01
C SER A 275 7.32 -11.34 7.07
N VAL A 276 7.44 -12.11 5.99
CA VAL A 276 6.90 -13.47 5.88
C VAL A 276 7.85 -14.34 5.05
N ASP A 277 8.12 -15.55 5.53
CA ASP A 277 8.77 -16.58 4.74
C ASP A 277 7.73 -17.44 4.03
N ILE A 278 7.96 -17.72 2.75
CA ILE A 278 7.05 -18.54 1.95
C ILE A 278 7.83 -19.44 0.97
N LYS A 279 7.31 -20.65 0.77
CA LYS A 279 7.68 -21.55 -0.31
C LYS A 279 6.43 -21.91 -1.10
N ALA A 280 6.30 -21.35 -2.30
CA ALA A 280 5.09 -21.49 -3.11
C ALA A 280 5.34 -21.27 -4.60
N ALA A 281 4.56 -21.91 -5.45
CA ALA A 281 4.50 -21.60 -6.87
C ALA A 281 3.55 -20.42 -7.14
N TRP A 282 3.76 -19.72 -8.26
CA TRP A 282 2.87 -18.67 -8.75
C TRP A 282 2.92 -18.57 -10.28
N GLY A 283 1.93 -17.92 -10.89
CA GLY A 283 1.84 -17.79 -12.35
C GLY A 283 1.13 -16.52 -12.82
N GLY A 284 1.78 -15.72 -13.67
CA GLY A 284 1.19 -14.52 -14.27
C GLY A 284 0.76 -13.47 -13.22
N ILE A 285 -0.53 -13.17 -13.18
CA ILE A 285 -1.12 -12.25 -12.18
C ILE A 285 -1.55 -12.96 -10.90
N PHE A 286 -1.38 -14.29 -10.82
CA PHE A 286 -1.79 -15.11 -9.69
C PHE A 286 -0.59 -15.46 -8.82
N PHE A 287 -0.59 -14.99 -7.58
CA PHE A 287 0.50 -15.15 -6.61
C PHE A 287 -0.05 -15.10 -5.19
N PRO A 288 0.52 -15.86 -4.24
CA PRO A 288 0.08 -15.84 -2.85
C PRO A 288 0.25 -14.45 -2.21
N LYS A 289 -0.58 -14.17 -1.21
CA LYS A 289 -0.59 -12.86 -0.53
C LYS A 289 -0.58 -13.05 0.98
N ALA A 290 0.27 -12.31 1.67
CA ALA A 290 0.10 -12.06 3.09
C ALA A 290 -0.64 -10.73 3.24
N TRP A 291 -1.85 -10.76 3.76
CA TRP A 291 -2.64 -9.57 4.02
C TRP A 291 -2.48 -9.12 5.46
N VAL A 292 -2.34 -7.81 5.67
CA VAL A 292 -2.61 -7.18 6.96
C VAL A 292 -3.99 -6.57 6.87
N LYS A 293 -4.93 -7.07 7.68
CA LYS A 293 -6.31 -6.56 7.76
C LYS A 293 -6.46 -5.77 9.06
N GLY A 294 -6.86 -4.50 8.94
CA GLY A 294 -7.10 -3.59 10.06
C GLY A 294 -8.59 -3.48 10.36
N TYR A 295 -8.93 -3.55 11.64
CA TYR A 295 -10.29 -3.55 12.17
C TYR A 295 -10.51 -2.37 13.11
N GLY A 296 -11.69 -1.79 13.02
CA GLY A 296 -12.20 -0.80 13.96
C GLY A 296 -13.64 -1.11 14.34
N GLU A 297 -14.15 -0.41 15.34
CA GLU A 297 -15.55 -0.49 15.73
C GLU A 297 -16.35 0.52 14.91
N LYS A 298 -17.49 0.07 14.37
CA LYS A 298 -18.46 0.94 13.72
C LYS A 298 -19.80 0.76 14.41
N THR A 299 -20.33 1.85 14.93
CA THR A 299 -21.64 1.91 15.57
C THR A 299 -22.66 2.42 14.57
N ASP A 300 -23.73 1.67 14.35
CA ASP A 300 -24.93 2.11 13.66
C ASP A 300 -26.09 2.28 14.65
N ALA A 301 -27.29 2.57 14.14
CA ALA A 301 -28.47 2.80 14.97
C ALA A 301 -28.92 1.58 15.81
N PHE A 302 -28.37 0.39 15.53
CA PHE A 302 -28.81 -0.87 16.13
C PHE A 302 -27.71 -1.57 16.92
N THR A 303 -26.44 -1.46 16.50
CA THR A 303 -25.35 -2.18 17.15
C THR A 303 -23.97 -1.60 16.83
N THR A 304 -23.01 -1.88 17.71
CA THR A 304 -21.57 -1.72 17.42
C THR A 304 -21.02 -3.02 16.87
N GLN A 305 -20.37 -2.96 15.71
CA GLN A 305 -19.74 -4.13 15.09
C GLN A 305 -18.28 -3.85 14.75
N LYS A 306 -17.44 -4.86 14.89
CA LYS A 306 -16.07 -4.83 14.35
C LYS A 306 -16.15 -4.98 12.83
N ARG A 307 -15.54 -4.04 12.10
CA ARG A 307 -15.48 -4.02 10.64
C ARG A 307 -14.05 -3.89 10.17
N GLU A 308 -13.73 -4.55 9.05
CA GLU A 308 -12.49 -4.28 8.33
C GLU A 308 -12.55 -2.86 7.77
N LEU A 309 -11.60 -2.02 8.16
CA LEU A 309 -11.49 -0.64 7.70
C LEU A 309 -10.26 -0.44 6.80
N TYR A 310 -9.28 -1.34 6.91
CA TYR A 310 -7.98 -1.20 6.28
C TYR A 310 -7.50 -2.55 5.76
N ASN A 311 -6.82 -2.53 4.62
CA ASN A 311 -6.00 -3.65 4.20
C ASN A 311 -4.73 -3.20 3.49
N ALA A 312 -3.70 -4.01 3.63
CA ALA A 312 -2.50 -3.98 2.80
C ALA A 312 -2.06 -5.43 2.54
N TYR A 313 -1.32 -5.66 1.46
CA TYR A 313 -0.78 -6.99 1.19
C TYR A 313 0.66 -6.96 0.68
N LEU A 314 1.37 -8.06 0.95
CA LEU A 314 2.62 -8.43 0.30
C LEU A 314 2.30 -9.28 -0.92
N ALA A 315 2.82 -8.89 -2.08
CA ALA A 315 2.76 -9.70 -3.28
C ALA A 315 3.95 -10.68 -3.26
N LEU A 316 3.67 -11.96 -3.01
CA LEU A 316 4.70 -12.96 -2.76
C LEU A 316 5.05 -13.69 -4.07
N ARG A 317 5.81 -13.01 -4.91
CA ARG A 317 6.27 -13.53 -6.21
C ARG A 317 7.64 -14.16 -6.06
N THR A 318 7.69 -15.37 -5.51
CA THR A 318 8.92 -16.15 -5.30
C THR A 318 9.70 -16.33 -6.60
N GLU A 319 10.99 -16.00 -6.62
CA GLU A 319 11.86 -16.18 -7.80
C GLU A 319 12.02 -17.66 -8.14
N THR A 320 12.10 -18.51 -7.12
CA THR A 320 12.34 -19.96 -7.26
C THR A 320 11.08 -20.76 -7.60
N LYS A 321 9.91 -20.09 -7.60
CA LYS A 321 8.58 -20.70 -7.85
C LYS A 321 8.30 -21.93 -6.98
N GLY A 322 8.66 -21.85 -5.71
CA GLY A 322 8.34 -22.87 -4.70
C GLY A 322 9.38 -23.97 -4.54
N LYS A 323 10.57 -23.80 -5.12
CA LYS A 323 11.70 -24.71 -4.87
C LYS A 323 12.37 -24.40 -3.54
N GLU A 324 12.54 -23.11 -3.22
CA GLU A 324 13.18 -22.64 -1.99
C GLU A 324 12.23 -21.77 -1.17
N TRP A 325 12.61 -21.60 0.09
CA TRP A 325 12.00 -20.60 0.98
C TRP A 325 12.53 -19.22 0.65
N GLU A 326 11.64 -18.23 0.57
CA GLU A 326 11.99 -16.84 0.29
C GLU A 326 11.29 -15.91 1.28
N THR A 327 12.01 -14.89 1.74
CA THR A 327 11.53 -13.88 2.68
C THR A 327 11.05 -12.64 1.94
N PHE A 328 9.85 -12.18 2.26
CA PHE A 328 9.28 -10.95 1.72
C PHE A 328 9.01 -9.96 2.83
N THR A 329 9.29 -8.69 2.59
CA THR A 329 9.05 -7.61 3.54
C THR A 329 8.29 -6.46 2.89
N ARG A 330 7.40 -5.82 3.66
CA ARG A 330 6.73 -4.58 3.26
C ARG A 330 6.45 -3.71 4.48
N THR A 331 6.39 -2.40 4.25
CA THR A 331 5.98 -1.42 5.26
C THR A 331 4.57 -0.91 4.99
N PHE A 332 3.86 -0.51 6.04
CA PHE A 332 2.46 -0.13 5.97
C PHE A 332 2.03 0.76 7.15
N ASN A 333 0.94 1.53 7.00
CA ASN A 333 0.38 2.36 8.08
C ASN A 333 -1.15 2.22 8.12
N PRO A 334 -1.70 1.45 9.08
CA PRO A 334 -3.13 1.21 9.18
C PRO A 334 -3.97 2.42 9.59
N THR A 335 -3.37 3.46 10.18
CA THR A 335 -4.14 4.58 10.77
C THR A 335 -4.07 5.86 9.95
N LEU A 336 -3.23 5.88 8.92
CA LEU A 336 -2.96 7.07 8.13
C LEU A 336 -4.18 7.63 7.40
N LYS A 337 -4.93 6.78 6.69
CA LYS A 337 -6.17 7.15 5.98
C LYS A 337 -7.42 6.62 6.68
N THR A 338 -7.22 5.88 7.77
CA THR A 338 -8.22 5.08 8.46
C THR A 338 -7.95 5.15 9.97
N PRO A 339 -8.08 6.35 10.58
CA PRO A 339 -7.66 6.60 11.97
C PRO A 339 -8.41 5.77 13.01
N ASP A 340 -9.57 5.21 12.64
CA ASP A 340 -10.40 4.37 13.51
C ASP A 340 -9.94 2.92 13.61
N VAL A 341 -8.87 2.52 12.90
CA VAL A 341 -8.28 1.19 13.06
C VAL A 341 -7.69 1.04 14.46
N ARG A 342 -8.17 0.05 15.21
CA ARG A 342 -7.74 -0.26 16.59
C ARG A 342 -6.98 -1.57 16.70
N TRP A 343 -7.26 -2.51 15.80
CA TRP A 343 -6.59 -3.81 15.75
C TRP A 343 -6.20 -4.16 14.33
N MET A 344 -5.24 -5.06 14.18
CA MET A 344 -4.90 -5.66 12.90
C MET A 344 -4.61 -7.14 13.06
N GLY A 345 -4.78 -7.93 12.01
CA GLY A 345 -4.36 -9.33 11.98
C GLY A 345 -3.71 -9.65 10.64
N VAL A 346 -2.92 -10.72 10.61
CA VAL A 346 -2.35 -11.26 9.37
C VAL A 346 -3.28 -12.35 8.83
N MET A 347 -3.58 -12.29 7.53
CA MET A 347 -4.24 -13.36 6.79
C MET A 347 -3.30 -13.88 5.73
N LEU A 348 -2.87 -15.14 5.88
CA LEU A 348 -2.13 -15.87 4.87
C LEU A 348 -3.11 -16.35 3.81
N TYR A 349 -2.85 -16.07 2.54
CA TYR A 349 -3.79 -16.30 1.46
C TYR A 349 -3.14 -17.00 0.27
N SER A 350 -3.63 -18.21 0.00
CA SER A 350 -3.21 -19.04 -1.13
C SER A 350 -4.41 -19.33 -2.01
N TYR A 351 -4.26 -19.27 -3.33
CA TYR A 351 -5.39 -19.57 -4.21
C TYR A 351 -4.89 -20.25 -5.48
N TRP A 352 -4.40 -19.48 -6.46
CA TRP A 352 -3.96 -19.96 -7.76
C TRP A 352 -2.48 -19.65 -7.98
N PRO A 353 -1.68 -20.56 -8.57
CA PRO A 353 -2.04 -21.88 -9.14
C PRO A 353 -2.46 -22.93 -8.10
N LEU A 354 -3.13 -24.00 -8.53
CA LEU A 354 -3.47 -25.09 -7.61
C LEU A 354 -2.20 -25.77 -7.08
N GLY A 355 -2.20 -26.09 -5.78
CA GLY A 355 -1.11 -26.84 -5.16
C GLY A 355 -0.90 -26.48 -3.70
N LYS A 356 0.31 -26.79 -3.23
CA LYS A 356 0.71 -26.59 -1.83
C LYS A 356 1.51 -25.30 -1.66
N TYR A 357 1.21 -24.57 -0.59
CA TYR A 357 1.86 -23.33 -0.22
C TYR A 357 2.31 -23.44 1.23
N TYR A 358 3.59 -23.19 1.50
CA TYR A 358 4.14 -23.28 2.84
C TYR A 358 4.50 -21.89 3.36
N TRP A 359 4.13 -21.60 4.60
CA TRP A 359 4.24 -20.30 5.23
C TRP A 359 4.94 -20.41 6.59
N ASP A 360 5.88 -19.51 6.85
CA ASP A 360 6.61 -19.47 8.11
C ASP A 360 7.09 -18.05 8.49
N ASN A 361 7.60 -17.89 9.71
CA ASN A 361 8.26 -16.69 10.23
C ASN A 361 7.51 -15.38 9.96
N VAL A 362 6.22 -15.37 10.29
CA VAL A 362 5.34 -14.22 10.07
C VAL A 362 5.56 -13.18 11.17
N THR A 363 6.17 -12.06 10.83
CA THR A 363 6.51 -11.01 11.79
C THR A 363 5.87 -9.68 11.43
N ILE A 364 5.50 -8.91 12.45
CA ILE A 364 5.17 -7.49 12.32
C ILE A 364 5.95 -6.73 13.38
N THR A 365 6.68 -5.70 12.99
CA THR A 365 7.40 -4.80 13.90
C THR A 365 6.97 -3.36 13.71
N GLU A 366 7.14 -2.54 14.75
CA GLU A 366 6.95 -1.10 14.67
C GLU A 366 8.18 -0.48 13.99
N GLU A 367 7.99 0.45 13.06
CA GLU A 367 9.10 1.00 12.26
C GLU A 367 9.38 2.47 12.61
N ALA A 368 8.34 3.30 12.57
CA ALA A 368 8.45 4.73 12.75
C ALA A 368 7.10 5.34 13.16
N ILE A 369 7.14 6.49 13.83
CA ILE A 369 5.96 7.29 14.13
C ILE A 369 5.84 8.38 13.07
N GLU A 370 4.66 8.49 12.46
CA GLU A 370 4.29 9.63 11.61
C GLU A 370 3.84 10.82 12.48
N ASP A 371 4.16 12.03 12.02
CA ASP A 371 3.88 13.30 12.68
C ASP A 371 2.40 13.71 12.71
#